data_AF-A0A3M1J0Q9-F1
#
_entry.id   AF-A0A3M1J0Q9-F1
#
_cell.length_a   1.000
_cell.length_b   1.000
_cell.length_c   1.000
_cell.angle_alpha   90.00
_cell.angle_beta   90.00
_cell.angle_gamma   90.00
#
_symmetry.space_group_name_H-M   'P 1'
#
loop_
_entity.id
_entity.type
_entity.pdbx_description
1 polymer ?
#
loop_
_entity_poly.entity_id
_entity_poly.type
_entity_poly.pdbx_seq_one_letter_code
_entity_poly.pdbx_strand_id
1 'polypeptide(L)'
;MPNYAIPGVYVEEITKFPPSVAQVETAIPAFIGYTEKRLDTDGSQLAAATPVRIGSLTEFEARFGLAPRLTVSEIRLDADNNFLGATVATSHYLYHALQLFYANGGGDCYIISVGDPATGLTWDSYATADITAGLTALEAVDEPTLILFPDAASTSGVQLYNRQNDALQQCADLQDRFCIFDLYENDPLGTGFRSGIGINNLKYGAAYTPWLRATLPKNVTYREIDAATIVKAGASLAGGLDDLASTEIAALLTAYDSALG
;
A
#
# COMPACT_ATOMS: atom_id res chain seq x y z
N MET A 1 -29.72 1.93 53.70
CA MET A 1 -28.99 3.14 54.14
C MET A 1 -28.07 2.71 55.27
N PRO A 2 -26.77 3.01 55.24
CA PRO A 2 -25.87 2.68 56.33
C PRO A 2 -26.31 3.42 57.60
N ASN A 3 -26.29 2.74 58.74
CA ASN A 3 -26.72 3.30 60.02
C ASN A 3 -25.48 3.60 60.88
N TYR A 4 -25.06 4.87 60.93
CA TYR A 4 -23.90 5.29 61.71
C TYR A 4 -24.31 5.54 63.16
N ALA A 5 -23.85 4.70 64.09
CA ALA A 5 -24.30 4.68 65.48
C ALA A 5 -23.54 5.64 66.41
N ILE A 6 -22.63 6.47 65.88
CA ILE A 6 -21.79 7.39 66.67
C ILE A 6 -21.69 8.75 65.98
N PRO A 7 -21.87 9.89 66.68
CA PRO A 7 -21.67 11.21 66.10
C PRO A 7 -20.20 11.39 65.69
N GLY A 8 -19.95 11.63 64.40
CA GLY A 8 -18.61 11.80 63.84
C GLY A 8 -18.64 12.14 62.36
N VAL A 9 -17.51 12.55 61.81
CA VAL A 9 -17.33 12.75 60.36
C VAL A 9 -16.91 11.42 59.75
N TYR A 10 -17.74 10.89 58.84
CA TYR A 10 -17.44 9.68 58.09
C TYR A 10 -17.09 10.05 56.65
N VAL A 11 -15.97 9.54 56.17
CA VAL A 11 -15.62 9.60 54.74
C VAL A 11 -16.02 8.27 54.13
N GLU A 12 -17.00 8.29 53.24
CA GLU A 12 -17.32 7.14 52.41
C GLU A 12 -16.50 7.20 51.12
N GLU A 13 -15.61 6.22 50.95
CA GLU A 13 -14.90 6.05 49.68
C GLU A 13 -15.80 5.24 48.75
N ILE A 14 -16.58 5.93 47.91
CA ILE A 14 -17.31 5.28 46.83
C ILE A 14 -16.27 4.83 45.81
N THR A 15 -15.90 3.55 45.81
CA THR A 15 -15.03 2.98 44.78
C THR A 15 -15.78 2.95 43.46
N LYS A 16 -15.82 4.09 42.76
CA LYS A 16 -16.10 4.10 41.33
C LYS A 16 -14.88 3.49 40.67
N PHE A 17 -14.93 2.18 40.39
CA PHE A 17 -14.09 1.66 39.32
C PHE A 17 -14.29 2.60 38.13
N PRO A 18 -13.22 3.20 37.57
CA PRO A 18 -13.38 3.93 36.32
C PRO A 18 -14.05 2.97 35.34
N PRO A 19 -15.03 3.44 34.54
CA PRO A 19 -15.63 2.59 33.53
C PRO A 19 -14.48 1.95 32.74
N SER A 20 -14.48 0.62 32.66
CA SER A 20 -13.63 -0.09 31.72
C SER A 20 -13.98 0.44 30.35
N VAL A 21 -13.08 1.23 29.77
CA VAL A 21 -13.21 1.67 28.38
C VAL A 21 -12.87 0.42 27.57
N ALA A 22 -13.89 -0.23 27.01
CA ALA A 22 -13.67 -1.15 25.91
C ALA A 22 -12.94 -0.34 24.83
N GLN A 23 -11.74 -0.77 24.46
CA GLN A 23 -10.95 -0.12 23.44
C GLN A 23 -11.63 -0.41 22.10
N VAL A 24 -12.61 0.40 21.74
CA VAL A 24 -13.22 0.36 20.41
C VAL A 24 -12.23 1.04 19.48
N GLU A 25 -11.72 0.30 18.51
CA GLU A 25 -10.87 0.89 17.49
C GLU A 25 -11.68 1.95 16.73
N THR A 26 -11.37 3.22 16.96
CA THR A 26 -12.09 4.35 16.34
C THR A 26 -11.58 4.67 14.93
N ALA A 27 -10.52 3.98 14.49
CA ALA A 27 -9.82 4.23 13.25
C ALA A 27 -9.50 2.91 12.57
N ILE A 28 -10.48 2.33 11.87
CA ILE A 28 -10.30 1.11 11.08
C ILE A 28 -10.12 1.54 9.61
N PRO A 29 -8.90 1.46 9.05
CA PRO A 29 -8.66 1.84 7.66
C PRO A 29 -9.08 0.77 6.67
N ALA A 30 -9.67 1.19 5.56
CA ALA A 30 -9.85 0.40 4.36
C ALA A 30 -8.81 0.82 3.31
N PHE A 31 -7.90 -0.10 3.00
CA PHE A 31 -6.93 0.04 1.92
C PHE A 31 -7.48 -0.58 0.64
N ILE A 32 -7.63 0.24 -0.39
CA ILE A 32 -8.07 -0.16 -1.72
C ILE A 32 -6.86 -0.14 -2.65
N GLY A 33 -6.57 -1.27 -3.31
CA GLY A 33 -5.44 -1.34 -4.22
C GLY A 33 -5.26 -2.72 -4.83
N TYR A 34 -4.13 -2.90 -5.51
CA TYR A 34 -3.82 -4.09 -6.29
C TYR A 34 -2.96 -5.06 -5.47
N THR A 35 -3.25 -6.35 -5.59
CA THR A 35 -2.53 -7.41 -4.87
C THR A 35 -2.15 -8.55 -5.80
N GLU A 36 -1.07 -9.26 -5.48
CA GLU A 36 -0.56 -10.38 -6.27
C GLU A 36 -1.58 -11.53 -6.40
N LYS A 37 -2.29 -11.83 -5.32
CA LYS A 37 -3.32 -12.87 -5.25
C LYS A 37 -4.48 -12.43 -4.36
N ARG A 38 -5.53 -13.24 -4.32
CA ARG A 38 -6.70 -13.06 -3.45
C ARG A 38 -7.24 -14.40 -2.99
N LEU A 39 -6.94 -14.76 -1.75
CA LEU A 39 -7.37 -16.01 -1.14
C LEU A 39 -8.19 -15.76 0.12
N ASP A 40 -9.20 -16.60 0.33
CA ASP A 40 -9.94 -16.66 1.57
C ASP A 40 -9.19 -17.51 2.60
N THR A 41 -9.71 -17.58 3.84
CA THR A 41 -9.10 -18.33 4.94
C THR A 41 -8.94 -19.83 4.62
N ASP A 42 -9.80 -20.39 3.78
CA ASP A 42 -9.74 -21.78 3.32
C ASP A 42 -8.81 -22.00 2.10
N GLY A 43 -8.20 -20.92 1.58
CA GLY A 43 -7.36 -20.95 0.38
C GLY A 43 -8.16 -20.91 -0.93
N SER A 44 -9.48 -20.75 -0.89
CA SER A 44 -10.30 -20.53 -2.08
C SER A 44 -10.07 -19.12 -2.65
N GLN A 45 -10.29 -18.95 -3.96
CA GLN A 45 -10.12 -17.66 -4.61
C GLN A 45 -11.26 -16.71 -4.25
N LEU A 46 -10.92 -15.51 -3.74
CA LEU A 46 -11.90 -14.46 -3.47
C LEU A 46 -12.26 -13.68 -4.74
N ALA A 47 -13.52 -13.27 -4.83
CA ALA A 47 -13.97 -12.36 -5.86
C ALA A 47 -13.26 -11.00 -5.77
N ALA A 48 -13.06 -10.34 -6.91
CA ALA A 48 -12.48 -9.00 -6.95
C ALA A 48 -13.31 -8.00 -6.12
N ALA A 49 -12.65 -7.01 -5.54
CA ALA A 49 -13.24 -5.98 -4.71
C ALA A 49 -14.00 -6.51 -3.46
N THR A 50 -13.75 -7.74 -3.02
CA THR A 50 -14.31 -8.24 -1.75
C THR A 50 -13.58 -7.59 -0.58
N PRO A 51 -14.27 -6.86 0.33
CA PRO A 51 -13.63 -6.30 1.52
C PRO A 51 -13.30 -7.40 2.52
N VAL A 52 -12.04 -7.40 2.97
CA VAL A 52 -11.51 -8.43 3.86
C VAL A 52 -10.83 -7.78 5.05
N ARG A 53 -11.30 -8.11 6.25
CA ARG A 53 -10.65 -7.71 7.50
C ARG A 53 -9.40 -8.55 7.73
N ILE A 54 -8.30 -7.89 8.05
CA ILE A 54 -7.04 -8.50 8.47
C ILE A 54 -6.51 -7.82 9.74
N GLY A 55 -5.76 -8.57 10.55
CA GLY A 55 -5.15 -8.04 11.78
C GLY A 55 -3.63 -7.96 11.76
N SER A 56 -2.97 -8.48 10.71
CA SER A 56 -1.51 -8.49 10.63
C SER A 56 -0.98 -8.54 9.20
N LEU A 57 0.27 -8.11 9.03
CA LEU A 57 0.99 -8.24 7.77
C LEU A 57 1.17 -9.72 7.35
N THR A 58 1.38 -10.63 8.30
CA THR A 58 1.51 -12.08 7.98
C THR A 58 0.21 -12.63 7.36
N GLU A 59 -0.93 -12.19 7.87
CA GLU A 59 -2.24 -12.55 7.30
C GLU A 59 -2.39 -11.95 5.89
N PHE A 60 -1.95 -10.71 5.69
CA PHE A 60 -1.92 -10.11 4.36
C PHE A 60 -1.10 -10.95 3.38
N GLU A 61 0.12 -11.34 3.74
CA GLU A 61 1.00 -12.12 2.84
C GLU A 61 0.41 -13.50 2.49
N ALA A 62 -0.24 -14.14 3.45
CA ALA A 62 -0.92 -15.41 3.22
C ALA A 62 -2.06 -15.27 2.20
N ARG A 63 -2.88 -14.22 2.31
CA ARG A 63 -4.12 -14.04 1.55
C ARG A 63 -3.95 -13.27 0.24
N PHE A 64 -3.11 -12.23 0.26
CA PHE A 64 -2.96 -11.24 -0.82
C PHE A 64 -1.59 -11.27 -1.51
N GLY A 65 -0.60 -11.90 -0.88
CA GLY A 65 0.74 -12.07 -1.44
C GLY A 65 1.69 -10.95 -1.09
N LEU A 66 2.76 -10.83 -1.88
CA LEU A 66 3.87 -9.92 -1.62
C LEU A 66 3.79 -8.66 -2.48
N ALA A 67 4.79 -7.81 -2.33
CA ALA A 67 4.97 -6.63 -3.18
C ALA A 67 4.98 -6.99 -4.67
N PRO A 68 4.53 -6.08 -5.55
CA PRO A 68 4.84 -6.17 -6.97
C PRO A 68 6.33 -6.34 -7.20
N ARG A 69 6.67 -6.98 -8.30
CA ARG A 69 8.06 -7.04 -8.75
C ARG A 69 8.55 -5.65 -9.12
N LEU A 70 9.80 -5.39 -8.79
CA LEU A 70 10.43 -4.10 -9.05
C LEU A 70 10.91 -4.03 -10.50
N THR A 71 10.76 -2.88 -11.13
CA THR A 71 11.33 -2.62 -12.45
C THR A 71 12.69 -1.98 -12.27
N VAL A 72 13.74 -2.66 -12.70
CA VAL A 72 15.09 -2.10 -12.76
C VAL A 72 15.30 -1.54 -14.16
N SER A 73 15.42 -0.22 -14.28
CA SER A 73 15.61 0.43 -15.58
C SER A 73 17.08 0.72 -15.89
N GLU A 74 17.92 0.83 -14.85
CA GLU A 74 19.33 1.12 -15.02
C GLU A 74 20.16 0.58 -13.85
N ILE A 75 21.28 -0.06 -14.14
CA ILE A 75 22.33 -0.47 -13.19
C ILE A 75 23.62 0.18 -13.67
N ARG A 76 24.23 1.01 -12.82
CA ARG A 76 25.44 1.77 -13.16
C ARG A 76 26.67 1.15 -12.50
N LEU A 77 27.65 0.82 -13.33
CA LEU A 77 28.95 0.29 -12.94
C LEU A 77 30.07 1.25 -13.38
N ASP A 78 31.16 1.31 -12.62
CA ASP A 78 32.38 1.99 -13.06
C ASP A 78 33.21 1.12 -14.02
N ALA A 79 34.38 1.62 -14.45
CA ALA A 79 35.27 0.91 -15.36
C ALA A 79 35.82 -0.40 -14.77
N ASP A 80 35.93 -0.47 -13.45
CA ASP A 80 36.47 -1.58 -12.67
C ASP A 80 35.38 -2.55 -12.18
N ASN A 81 34.14 -2.42 -12.69
CA ASN A 81 32.96 -3.21 -12.33
C ASN A 81 32.41 -2.98 -10.90
N ASN A 82 32.78 -1.87 -10.24
CA ASN A 82 32.17 -1.53 -8.95
C ASN A 82 30.77 -0.94 -9.16
N PHE A 83 29.85 -1.32 -8.27
CA PHE A 83 28.48 -0.84 -8.29
C PHE A 83 28.38 0.62 -7.81
N LEU A 84 27.84 1.50 -8.66
CA LEU A 84 27.65 2.92 -8.36
C LEU A 84 26.20 3.23 -7.94
N GLY A 85 25.23 2.47 -8.44
CA GLY A 85 23.82 2.62 -8.09
C GLY A 85 22.89 2.06 -9.16
N ALA A 86 21.61 1.96 -8.83
CA ALA A 86 20.57 1.49 -9.74
C ALA A 86 19.32 2.38 -9.67
N THR A 87 18.61 2.47 -10.79
CA THR A 87 17.29 3.08 -10.89
C THR A 87 16.24 1.99 -10.81
N VAL A 88 15.48 1.99 -9.72
CA VAL A 88 14.49 0.95 -9.40
C VAL A 88 13.15 1.62 -9.14
N ALA A 89 12.13 1.19 -9.86
CA ALA A 89 10.77 1.71 -9.76
C ALA A 89 9.79 0.61 -9.33
N THR A 90 8.69 1.02 -8.71
CA THR A 90 7.50 0.20 -8.48
C THR A 90 6.27 0.98 -8.92
N SER A 91 5.27 0.28 -9.44
CA SER A 91 4.01 0.87 -9.89
C SER A 91 2.90 0.78 -8.83
N HIS A 92 3.05 -0.08 -7.83
CA HIS A 92 2.07 -0.25 -6.74
C HIS A 92 2.76 -0.22 -5.37
N TYR A 93 2.11 0.43 -4.43
CA TYR A 93 2.61 0.78 -3.10
C TYR A 93 1.79 0.17 -1.97
N LEU A 94 0.64 -0.48 -2.22
CA LEU A 94 -0.26 -1.04 -1.20
C LEU A 94 0.47 -1.92 -0.19
N TYR A 95 1.27 -2.89 -0.66
CA TYR A 95 2.04 -3.75 0.24
C TYR A 95 3.03 -2.96 1.10
N HIS A 96 3.76 -2.01 0.52
CA HIS A 96 4.71 -1.18 1.25
C HIS A 96 4.02 -0.21 2.23
N ALA A 97 2.85 0.31 1.87
CA ALA A 97 2.03 1.12 2.76
C ALA A 97 1.56 0.31 3.97
N LEU A 98 1.18 -0.97 3.77
CA LEU A 98 0.82 -1.87 4.87
C LEU A 98 2.02 -2.24 5.74
N GLN A 99 3.19 -2.47 5.16
CA GLN A 99 4.43 -2.66 5.93
C GLN A 99 4.69 -1.47 6.85
N LEU A 100 4.55 -0.24 6.35
CA LEU A 100 4.70 0.96 7.15
C LEU A 100 3.58 1.12 8.18
N PHE A 101 2.33 0.82 7.82
CA PHE A 101 1.18 0.88 8.72
C PHE A 101 1.40 0.00 9.96
N TYR A 102 1.71 -1.29 9.76
CA TYR A 102 1.98 -2.21 10.86
C TYR A 102 3.28 -1.88 11.61
N ALA A 103 4.32 -1.40 10.93
CA ALA A 103 5.54 -0.93 11.59
C ALA A 103 5.32 0.29 12.50
N ASN A 104 4.28 1.10 12.24
CA ASN A 104 3.86 2.23 13.07
C ASN A 104 2.78 1.86 14.11
N GLY A 105 2.55 0.56 14.34
CA GLY A 105 1.58 0.09 15.33
C GLY A 105 0.13 0.07 14.83
N GLY A 106 -0.07 -0.08 13.51
CA GLY A 106 -1.39 -0.30 12.92
C GLY A 106 -2.08 -1.54 13.49
N GLY A 107 -3.39 -1.42 13.72
CA GLY A 107 -4.27 -2.49 14.20
C GLY A 107 -5.02 -3.18 13.06
N ASP A 108 -6.28 -3.52 13.30
CA ASP A 108 -7.10 -4.16 12.30
C ASP A 108 -7.40 -3.22 11.13
N CYS A 109 -7.37 -3.74 9.91
CA CYS A 109 -7.69 -2.99 8.70
C CYS A 109 -8.44 -3.84 7.70
N TYR A 110 -9.09 -3.18 6.75
CA TYR A 110 -9.74 -3.80 5.61
C TYR A 110 -8.86 -3.69 4.38
N ILE A 111 -8.74 -4.79 3.65
CA ILE A 111 -8.10 -4.83 2.34
C ILE A 111 -9.19 -5.08 1.32
N ILE A 112 -9.22 -4.20 0.33
CA ILE A 112 -10.08 -4.35 -0.85
C ILE A 112 -9.13 -4.48 -2.03
N SER A 113 -8.86 -5.73 -2.38
CA SER A 113 -8.04 -6.05 -3.54
C SER A 113 -8.86 -5.89 -4.82
N VAL A 114 -8.41 -5.00 -5.69
CA VAL A 114 -9.02 -4.68 -6.98
C VAL A 114 -8.16 -5.17 -8.14
N GLY A 115 -8.69 -5.12 -9.37
CA GLY A 115 -8.06 -5.68 -10.57
C GLY A 115 -8.14 -7.21 -10.64
N ASP A 116 -7.79 -7.81 -11.78
CA ASP A 116 -7.78 -9.27 -11.95
C ASP A 116 -6.34 -9.84 -11.88
N PRO A 117 -6.01 -10.74 -10.93
CA PRO A 117 -4.72 -11.41 -10.88
C PRO A 117 -4.56 -12.40 -12.04
N ALA A 118 -5.65 -12.89 -12.64
CA ALA A 118 -5.63 -13.90 -13.70
C ALA A 118 -5.32 -13.33 -15.09
N THR A 119 -5.60 -12.06 -15.36
CA THR A 119 -5.18 -11.38 -16.60
C THR A 119 -3.70 -10.96 -16.56
N GLY A 120 -3.01 -11.29 -15.46
CA GLY A 120 -1.93 -10.46 -14.98
C GLY A 120 -2.52 -9.13 -14.55
N LEU A 121 -2.20 -8.69 -13.34
CA LEU A 121 -1.98 -7.27 -13.20
C LEU A 121 -0.88 -6.97 -14.20
N THR A 122 -1.21 -6.42 -15.36
CA THR A 122 -0.19 -5.64 -16.03
C THR A 122 0.05 -4.52 -15.05
N TRP A 123 1.11 -4.68 -14.24
CA TRP A 123 1.56 -3.69 -13.27
C TRP A 123 1.90 -2.35 -13.96
N ASP A 124 1.63 -2.21 -15.26
CA ASP A 124 1.77 -1.04 -16.11
C ASP A 124 0.50 -0.16 -16.17
N SER A 125 -0.67 -0.65 -15.73
CA SER A 125 -1.94 0.00 -16.03
C SER A 125 -2.86 0.05 -14.81
N TYR A 126 -2.94 1.24 -14.22
CA TYR A 126 -4.04 1.59 -13.34
C TYR A 126 -5.35 1.68 -14.12
N ALA A 127 -6.32 0.82 -13.79
CA ALA A 127 -7.66 0.90 -14.34
C ALA A 127 -8.57 1.72 -13.41
N THR A 128 -9.10 2.84 -13.92
CA THR A 128 -9.98 3.72 -13.12
C THR A 128 -11.22 3.00 -12.58
N ALA A 129 -11.73 2.00 -13.30
CA ALA A 129 -12.90 1.21 -12.89
C ALA A 129 -12.65 0.37 -11.63
N ASP A 130 -11.41 -0.03 -11.38
CA ASP A 130 -11.06 -0.96 -10.30
C ASP A 130 -11.20 -0.30 -8.93
N ILE A 131 -10.68 0.93 -8.77
CA ILE A 131 -10.84 1.68 -7.52
C ILE A 131 -12.32 2.04 -7.28
N THR A 132 -13.08 2.34 -8.34
CA THR A 132 -14.53 2.56 -8.22
C THR A 132 -15.23 1.31 -7.68
N ALA A 133 -14.92 0.13 -8.21
CA ALA A 133 -15.47 -1.12 -7.71
C ALA A 133 -15.11 -1.35 -6.24
N GLY A 134 -13.88 -1.01 -5.85
CA GLY A 134 -13.45 -1.07 -4.45
C GLY A 134 -14.23 -0.12 -3.54
N LEU A 135 -14.46 1.13 -3.96
CA LEU A 135 -15.26 2.10 -3.21
C LEU A 135 -16.72 1.65 -3.06
N THR A 136 -17.34 1.16 -4.14
CA THR A 136 -18.71 0.61 -4.10
C THR A 136 -18.80 -0.59 -3.17
N ALA A 137 -17.82 -1.50 -3.18
CA ALA A 137 -17.82 -2.63 -2.27
C ALA A 137 -17.65 -2.22 -0.80
N LEU A 138 -16.89 -1.15 -0.55
CA LEU A 138 -16.71 -0.60 0.78
C LEU A 138 -18.01 -0.05 1.39
N GLU A 139 -18.95 0.45 0.56
CA GLU A 139 -20.25 0.97 1.04
C GLU A 139 -21.08 -0.07 1.80
N ALA A 140 -20.88 -1.36 1.52
CA ALA A 140 -21.64 -2.44 2.12
C ALA A 140 -21.11 -2.90 3.50
N VAL A 141 -20.01 -2.32 3.97
CA VAL A 141 -19.34 -2.70 5.23
C VAL A 141 -19.37 -1.52 6.17
N ASP A 142 -19.88 -1.67 7.39
CA ASP A 142 -20.04 -0.54 8.33
C ASP A 142 -18.78 -0.21 9.17
N GLU A 143 -17.89 -1.19 9.41
CA GLU A 143 -16.75 -1.01 10.33
C GLU A 143 -15.68 0.01 9.88
N PRO A 144 -15.30 0.11 8.59
CA PRO A 144 -14.23 1.00 8.17
C PRO A 144 -14.58 2.47 8.38
N THR A 145 -13.68 3.22 9.03
CA THR A 145 -13.84 4.66 9.27
C THR A 145 -12.83 5.50 8.49
N LEU A 146 -11.79 4.89 7.90
CA LEU A 146 -10.83 5.57 7.04
C LEU A 146 -10.77 4.94 5.65
N ILE A 147 -10.65 5.75 4.60
CA ILE A 147 -10.47 5.29 3.21
C ILE A 147 -9.10 5.70 2.71
N LEU A 148 -8.33 4.73 2.18
CA LEU A 148 -7.01 4.93 1.60
C LEU A 148 -6.87 4.15 0.30
N PHE A 149 -6.14 4.69 -0.67
CA PHE A 149 -5.81 4.03 -1.94
C PHE A 149 -4.38 4.35 -2.38
N PRO A 150 -3.36 3.81 -1.66
CA PRO A 150 -1.95 4.17 -1.87
C PRO A 150 -1.46 3.93 -3.30
N ASP A 151 -2.04 2.97 -4.01
CA ASP A 151 -1.68 2.69 -5.41
C ASP A 151 -2.15 3.77 -6.38
N ALA A 152 -3.21 4.53 -6.07
CA ALA A 152 -3.67 5.56 -6.99
C ALA A 152 -2.66 6.72 -7.13
N ALA A 153 -1.74 6.86 -6.18
CA ALA A 153 -0.70 7.89 -6.21
C ALA A 153 0.32 7.67 -7.35
N SER A 154 0.42 6.45 -7.89
CA SER A 154 1.27 6.15 -9.06
C SER A 154 0.62 6.49 -10.41
N THR A 155 -0.64 6.92 -10.39
CA THR A 155 -1.35 7.33 -11.62
C THR A 155 -0.84 8.67 -12.16
N SER A 156 -1.40 9.11 -13.27
CA SER A 156 -1.08 10.42 -13.84
C SER A 156 -2.32 11.20 -14.26
N GLY A 157 -2.14 12.51 -14.38
CA GLY A 157 -3.19 13.42 -14.83
C GLY A 157 -4.27 13.62 -13.77
N VAL A 158 -5.54 13.56 -14.17
CA VAL A 158 -6.69 13.88 -13.29
C VAL A 158 -7.26 12.65 -12.57
N GLN A 159 -6.74 11.45 -12.85
CA GLN A 159 -7.33 10.20 -12.39
C GLN A 159 -7.32 10.08 -10.85
N LEU A 160 -6.20 10.43 -10.20
CA LEU A 160 -6.11 10.47 -8.74
C LEU A 160 -7.18 11.38 -8.14
N TYR A 161 -7.32 12.61 -8.63
CA TYR A 161 -8.28 13.58 -8.11
C TYR A 161 -9.73 13.11 -8.31
N ASN A 162 -10.03 12.47 -9.45
CA ASN A 162 -11.35 11.90 -9.68
C ASN A 162 -11.68 10.78 -8.69
N ARG A 163 -10.73 9.96 -8.26
CA ARG A 163 -10.99 8.94 -7.24
C ARG A 163 -11.13 9.54 -5.85
N GLN A 164 -10.33 10.55 -5.55
CA GLN A 164 -10.43 11.31 -4.32
C GLN A 164 -11.80 12.00 -4.19
N ASN A 165 -12.32 12.54 -5.29
CA ASN A 165 -13.67 13.10 -5.34
C ASN A 165 -14.77 12.05 -5.11
N ASP A 166 -14.68 10.88 -5.74
CA ASP A 166 -15.64 9.80 -5.52
C ASP A 166 -15.62 9.32 -4.05
N ALA A 167 -14.43 9.21 -3.46
CA ALA A 167 -14.29 8.84 -2.05
C ALA A 167 -14.84 9.93 -1.11
N LEU A 168 -14.61 11.22 -1.41
CA LEU A 168 -15.23 12.34 -0.67
C LEU A 168 -16.76 12.32 -0.78
N GLN A 169 -17.30 11.95 -1.93
CA GLN A 169 -18.74 11.81 -2.14
C GLN A 169 -19.31 10.68 -1.27
N GLN A 170 -18.68 9.50 -1.28
CA GLN A 170 -19.06 8.37 -0.43
C GLN A 170 -19.03 8.74 1.06
N CYS A 171 -17.98 9.44 1.52
CA CYS A 171 -17.91 9.91 2.90
C CYS A 171 -19.02 10.93 3.26
N ALA A 172 -19.45 11.75 2.30
CA ALA A 172 -20.55 12.69 2.51
C ALA A 172 -21.91 12.00 2.60
N ASP A 173 -22.10 10.91 1.86
CA ASP A 173 -23.32 10.12 1.83
C ASP A 173 -23.47 9.25 3.09
N LEU A 174 -22.41 8.56 3.51
CA LEU A 174 -22.43 7.65 4.66
C LEU A 174 -22.14 8.34 6.01
N GLN A 175 -21.39 9.44 6.00
CA GLN A 175 -21.09 10.29 7.18
C GLN A 175 -20.35 9.61 8.33
N ASP A 176 -19.84 8.40 8.12
CA ASP A 176 -19.14 7.57 9.09
C ASP A 176 -17.64 7.38 8.73
N ARG A 177 -17.20 7.93 7.60
CA ARG A 177 -15.87 7.74 7.03
C ARG A 177 -15.12 9.04 6.77
N PHE A 178 -13.80 8.92 6.77
CA PHE A 178 -12.87 9.99 6.45
C PHE A 178 -11.79 9.51 5.48
N CYS A 179 -11.44 10.34 4.51
CA CYS A 179 -10.47 10.00 3.48
C CYS A 179 -9.06 10.49 3.85
N ILE A 180 -8.05 9.65 3.63
CA ILE A 180 -6.64 10.04 3.69
C ILE A 180 -6.06 9.96 2.28
N PHE A 181 -5.58 11.10 1.79
CA PHE A 181 -5.17 11.29 0.41
C PHE A 181 -3.67 11.50 0.27
N ASP A 182 -3.12 10.85 -0.76
CA ASP A 182 -1.78 11.12 -1.27
C ASP A 182 -1.82 12.16 -2.40
N LEU A 183 -0.72 12.86 -2.59
CA LEU A 183 -0.49 13.75 -3.72
C LEU A 183 0.41 13.06 -4.74
N TYR A 184 0.50 13.58 -5.97
CA TYR A 184 1.53 13.12 -6.90
C TYR A 184 2.93 13.51 -6.40
N GLU A 185 3.92 12.64 -6.64
CA GLU A 185 5.31 12.86 -6.19
C GLU A 185 5.90 14.18 -6.72
N ASN A 186 5.50 14.59 -7.91
CA ASN A 186 5.93 15.83 -8.56
C ASN A 186 5.14 17.08 -8.13
N ASP A 187 4.17 16.96 -7.21
CA ASP A 187 3.40 18.08 -6.65
C ASP A 187 3.58 18.19 -5.12
N PRO A 188 4.81 18.37 -4.60
CA PRO A 188 5.07 18.37 -3.16
C PRO A 188 4.39 19.55 -2.42
N LEU A 189 4.05 20.63 -3.14
CA LEU A 189 3.36 21.80 -2.58
C LEU A 189 1.83 21.70 -2.67
N GLY A 190 1.29 20.69 -3.36
CA GLY A 190 -0.15 20.47 -3.54
C GLY A 190 -0.85 21.52 -4.41
N THR A 191 -0.14 22.13 -5.36
CA THR A 191 -0.74 23.12 -6.26
C THR A 191 -1.69 22.45 -7.25
N GLY A 192 -1.24 21.35 -7.87
CA GLY A 192 -2.07 20.55 -8.77
C GLY A 192 -3.26 19.94 -8.04
N PHE A 193 -3.03 19.38 -6.84
CA PHE A 193 -4.08 18.83 -5.99
C PHE A 193 -5.16 19.87 -5.64
N ARG A 194 -4.76 21.05 -5.13
CA ARG A 194 -5.73 22.10 -4.76
C ARG A 194 -6.57 22.61 -5.93
N SER A 195 -6.04 22.57 -7.16
CA SER A 195 -6.80 22.91 -8.35
C SER A 195 -7.68 21.76 -8.87
N GLY A 196 -7.25 20.51 -8.70
CA GLY A 196 -7.92 19.32 -9.24
C GLY A 196 -9.00 18.72 -8.35
N ILE A 197 -8.88 18.82 -7.02
CA ILE A 197 -9.81 18.21 -6.06
C ILE A 197 -11.18 18.92 -6.00
N GLY A 198 -11.27 20.17 -6.47
CA GLY A 198 -12.52 20.93 -6.41
C GLY A 198 -12.87 21.41 -4.99
N ILE A 199 -14.16 21.66 -4.74
CA ILE A 199 -14.66 22.34 -3.53
C ILE A 199 -15.72 21.56 -2.73
N ASN A 200 -16.11 20.38 -3.21
CA ASN A 200 -17.19 19.60 -2.62
C ASN A 200 -16.66 18.70 -1.51
N ASN A 201 -17.43 18.57 -0.43
CA ASN A 201 -17.22 17.55 0.62
C ASN A 201 -15.83 17.56 1.30
N LEU A 202 -15.05 18.65 1.16
CA LEU A 202 -13.66 18.75 1.64
C LEU A 202 -13.48 18.50 3.15
N LYS A 203 -14.53 18.65 3.95
CA LYS A 203 -14.51 18.34 5.39
C LYS A 203 -14.31 16.86 5.72
N TYR A 204 -14.47 15.96 4.72
CA TYR A 204 -14.36 14.51 4.86
C TYR A 204 -13.01 13.94 4.43
N GLY A 205 -12.00 14.77 4.15
CA GLY A 205 -10.68 14.25 3.79
C GLY A 205 -9.52 15.14 4.20
N ALA A 206 -8.35 14.53 4.33
CA ALA A 206 -7.08 15.20 4.53
C ALA A 206 -6.05 14.65 3.55
N ALA A 207 -5.20 15.53 3.01
CA ALA A 207 -4.17 15.15 2.06
C ALA A 207 -2.78 15.41 2.64
N TYR A 208 -1.85 14.48 2.41
CA TYR A 208 -0.51 14.49 3.01
C TYR A 208 0.58 14.51 1.93
N THR A 209 1.60 15.32 2.18
CA THR A 209 2.79 15.52 1.34
C THR A 209 3.94 15.99 2.25
N PRO A 210 5.23 15.69 1.96
CA PRO A 210 5.77 14.97 0.80
C PRO A 210 5.73 13.45 0.92
N TRP A 211 6.06 12.77 -0.18
CA TRP A 211 6.29 11.33 -0.21
C TRP A 211 7.41 10.92 0.73
N LEU A 212 7.25 9.78 1.39
CA LEU A 212 8.21 9.26 2.35
C LEU A 212 9.25 8.38 1.66
N ARG A 213 10.52 8.56 2.05
CA ARG A 213 11.61 7.65 1.68
C ARG A 213 11.86 6.68 2.83
N ALA A 214 11.29 5.49 2.73
CA ALA A 214 11.44 4.46 3.74
C ALA A 214 12.62 3.52 3.44
N THR A 215 13.29 3.06 4.50
CA THR A 215 14.35 2.04 4.43
C THR A 215 13.74 0.63 4.47
N LEU A 216 12.85 0.33 3.53
CA LEU A 216 12.26 -1.00 3.37
C LEU A 216 13.17 -1.88 2.50
N PRO A 217 13.27 -3.19 2.78
CA PRO A 217 14.03 -4.10 1.94
C PRO A 217 13.42 -4.15 0.53
N LYS A 218 14.27 -3.94 -0.48
CA LYS A 218 13.90 -4.08 -1.89
C LYS A 218 14.36 -5.45 -2.36
N ASN A 219 13.41 -6.34 -2.63
CA ASN A 219 13.70 -7.67 -3.16
C ASN A 219 13.85 -7.58 -4.68
N VAL A 220 15.07 -7.34 -5.15
CA VAL A 220 15.44 -7.47 -6.56
C VAL A 220 16.03 -8.86 -6.75
N THR A 221 15.44 -9.65 -7.63
CA THR A 221 15.93 -10.97 -8.01
C THR A 221 16.62 -10.91 -9.37
N TYR A 222 17.31 -11.99 -9.74
CA TYR A 222 18.00 -12.08 -11.03
C TYR A 222 17.05 -11.85 -12.21
N ARG A 223 15.78 -12.24 -12.09
CA ARG A 223 14.79 -12.10 -13.17
C ARG A 223 14.48 -10.64 -13.52
N GLU A 224 14.68 -9.70 -12.59
CA GLU A 224 14.47 -8.27 -12.85
C GLU A 224 15.69 -7.59 -13.47
N ILE A 225 16.80 -8.32 -13.65
CA ILE A 225 18.05 -7.80 -14.22
C ILE A 225 18.17 -8.26 -15.66
N ASP A 226 17.93 -7.35 -16.60
CA ASP A 226 18.15 -7.58 -18.03
C ASP A 226 19.49 -6.97 -18.48
N ALA A 227 20.14 -7.58 -19.47
CA ALA A 227 21.38 -7.10 -20.09
C ALA A 227 21.26 -5.64 -20.54
N ALA A 228 20.09 -5.26 -21.08
CA ALA A 228 19.80 -3.90 -21.53
C ALA A 228 19.80 -2.85 -20.41
N THR A 229 19.70 -3.26 -19.14
CA THR A 229 19.65 -2.36 -17.98
C THR A 229 21.04 -1.97 -17.48
N ILE A 230 22.12 -2.66 -17.90
CA ILE A 230 23.46 -2.42 -17.37
C ILE A 230 24.21 -1.37 -18.19
N VAL A 231 24.71 -0.36 -17.49
CA VAL A 231 25.54 0.72 -18.02
C VAL A 231 26.89 0.68 -17.32
N LYS A 232 27.95 0.43 -18.09
CA LYS A 232 29.34 0.44 -17.63
C LYS A 232 30.07 1.67 -18.14
N ALA A 233 30.63 2.47 -17.23
CA ALA A 233 31.38 3.69 -17.57
C ALA A 233 30.66 4.64 -18.56
N GLY A 234 29.32 4.69 -18.49
CA GLY A 234 28.48 5.53 -19.34
C GLY A 234 28.08 4.91 -20.69
N ALA A 235 28.44 3.65 -20.97
CA ALA A 235 28.01 2.91 -22.15
C ALA A 235 27.18 1.68 -21.76
N SER A 236 26.12 1.37 -22.53
CA SER A 236 25.34 0.15 -22.34
C SER A 236 26.21 -1.09 -22.58
N LEU A 237 26.11 -2.07 -21.70
CA LEU A 237 26.88 -3.31 -21.76
C LEU A 237 26.11 -4.34 -22.60
N ALA A 238 26.54 -4.53 -23.85
CA ALA A 238 25.78 -5.32 -24.83
C ALA A 238 25.66 -6.81 -24.49
N GLY A 239 26.63 -7.41 -23.79
CA GLY A 239 26.56 -8.80 -23.32
C GLY A 239 26.02 -8.94 -21.89
N GLY A 240 25.50 -7.86 -21.28
CA GLY A 240 24.81 -7.94 -19.99
C GLY A 240 25.65 -8.50 -18.85
N LEU A 241 25.06 -9.39 -18.03
CA LEU A 241 25.78 -10.03 -16.93
C LEU A 241 26.87 -10.99 -17.41
N ASP A 242 26.76 -11.56 -18.61
CA ASP A 242 27.76 -12.50 -19.12
C ASP A 242 29.11 -11.84 -19.36
N ASP A 243 29.11 -10.56 -19.76
CA ASP A 243 30.32 -9.75 -19.92
C ASP A 243 31.03 -9.45 -18.58
N LEU A 244 30.32 -9.62 -17.46
CA LEU A 244 30.83 -9.43 -16.10
C LEU A 244 31.17 -10.75 -15.41
N ALA A 245 30.74 -11.87 -15.97
CA ALA A 245 30.82 -13.19 -15.36
C ALA A 245 32.16 -13.89 -15.64
N SER A 246 32.65 -14.67 -14.67
CA SER A 246 33.64 -15.70 -14.95
C SER A 246 32.99 -16.84 -15.74
N THR A 247 33.80 -17.72 -16.36
CA THR A 247 33.29 -18.86 -17.14
C THR A 247 32.35 -19.77 -16.33
N GLU A 248 32.61 -19.93 -15.03
CA GLU A 248 31.77 -20.73 -14.12
C GLU A 248 30.43 -20.04 -13.82
N ILE A 249 30.45 -18.71 -13.66
CA ILE A 249 29.24 -17.92 -13.40
C ILE A 249 28.38 -17.83 -14.68
N ALA A 250 29.00 -17.65 -15.85
CA ALA A 250 28.28 -17.63 -17.13
C ALA A 250 27.50 -18.93 -17.37
N ALA A 251 28.07 -20.09 -17.03
CA ALA A 251 27.37 -21.36 -17.12
C ALA A 251 26.15 -21.45 -16.18
N LEU A 252 26.24 -20.86 -14.99
CA LEU A 252 25.12 -20.76 -14.05
C LEU A 252 24.04 -19.79 -14.54
N LEU A 253 24.43 -18.64 -15.11
CA LEU A 253 23.52 -17.67 -15.71
C LEU A 253 22.70 -18.31 -16.84
N THR A 254 23.38 -18.97 -17.79
CA THR A 254 22.71 -19.70 -18.88
C THR A 254 21.74 -20.78 -18.38
N ALA A 255 22.11 -21.50 -17.32
CA ALA A 255 21.24 -22.50 -16.70
C ALA A 255 20.00 -21.85 -16.04
N TYR A 256 20.17 -20.68 -15.43
CA TYR A 256 19.09 -19.92 -14.81
C TYR A 256 18.15 -19.31 -15.85
N ASP A 257 18.68 -18.72 -16.92
CA ASP A 257 17.90 -18.19 -18.04
C ASP A 257 17.05 -19.30 -18.69
N SER A 258 17.63 -20.49 -18.86
CA SER A 258 16.92 -21.66 -19.40
C SER A 258 15.79 -22.15 -18.47
N ALA A 259 15.92 -21.95 -17.16
CA ALA A 259 14.91 -22.33 -16.17
C ALA A 259 13.80 -21.27 -16.02
N LEU A 260 14.08 -20.01 -16.35
CA LEU A 260 13.14 -18.90 -16.24
C LEU A 260 12.12 -18.83 -17.39
N GLY A 261 12.47 -19.38 -18.57
CA GLY A 261 11.55 -19.52 -19.72
C GLY A 261 11.42 -18.25 -20.55
#